data_AF-A0A450VY19-F1
#
_entry.id   AF-A0A450VY19-F1
#
_cell.length_a   1.000
_cell.length_b   1.000
_cell.length_c   1.000
_cell.angle_alpha   90.00
_cell.angle_beta   90.00
_cell.angle_gamma   90.00
#
_symmetry.space_group_name_H-M   'P 1'
#
loop_
_entity.id
_entity.type
_entity.pdbx_description
1 polymer ?
#
loop_
_entity_poly.entity_id
_entity_poly.type
_entity_poly.pdbx_seq_one_letter_code
_entity_poly.pdbx_strand_id
1 'polypeptide(L)'
;MYANVTVKNQGSGTAGSSYVGYYLSTNSTITTGDTRLSVDYTGSLGSGRSEYDYQYFNLPKNLVADKTYYNSSEYHVSGVYSSTPMLYDVAAIQKLYGANTTVRAGDTRYGVGGTTGFNWAKNKHFVSTITDSGGAGDIISVGSSWDKSVYIDLRQGRFSAISGVADTTKSGEQKAASGKKNVAIAYGTVIERAEGGSGHDKLVGNEANNTLWGNDGNDTLVGGIGNDRLYGGKGNDVYRYALGDGSDVIDEQNKGGSDILEITSAIHWDGLSDLSFKRINGGMDLSVSLNLDDYLQGSFEINNMASANSQVETLKLYGSNNTQLGLDINLTSVFAKTTNMETRFRQTSTGALAVV
;
A
#
# COMPACT_ATOMS: atom_id res chain seq x y z
N MET A 1 4.10 -13.88 -22.32
CA MET A 1 3.80 -13.64 -20.89
C MET A 1 5.04 -14.01 -20.09
N TYR A 2 5.23 -13.42 -18.92
CA TYR A 2 6.30 -13.80 -17.98
C TYR A 2 5.71 -14.69 -16.89
N ALA A 3 6.32 -15.85 -16.65
CA ALA A 3 6.02 -16.67 -15.48
C ALA A 3 7.33 -16.89 -14.71
N ASN A 4 7.33 -16.52 -13.43
CA ASN A 4 8.43 -16.80 -12.52
C ASN A 4 8.09 -18.05 -11.73
N VAL A 5 8.95 -19.06 -11.78
CA VAL A 5 8.83 -20.25 -10.95
C VAL A 5 10.02 -20.33 -10.01
N THR A 6 9.75 -20.65 -8.75
CA THR A 6 10.78 -20.94 -7.76
C THR A 6 10.61 -22.37 -7.30
N VAL A 7 11.58 -23.23 -7.61
CA VAL A 7 11.63 -24.61 -7.12
C VAL A 7 12.51 -24.66 -5.87
N LYS A 8 12.00 -25.30 -4.81
CA LYS A 8 12.72 -25.43 -3.54
C LYS A 8 12.78 -26.88 -3.09
N ASN A 9 13.98 -27.33 -2.75
CA ASN A 9 14.17 -28.59 -2.06
C ASN A 9 13.87 -28.43 -0.56
N GLN A 10 12.79 -29.04 -0.09
CA GLN A 10 12.32 -28.97 1.31
C GLN A 10 12.85 -30.14 2.17
N GLY A 11 13.67 -31.03 1.61
CA GLY A 11 14.24 -32.18 2.31
C GLY A 11 15.70 -31.99 2.74
N SER A 12 16.22 -32.93 3.53
CA SER A 12 17.62 -32.96 3.96
C SER A 12 18.59 -33.59 2.95
N GLY A 13 18.08 -34.26 1.91
CA GLY A 13 18.87 -34.86 0.84
C GLY A 13 18.96 -33.98 -0.40
N THR A 14 19.85 -34.31 -1.36
CA THR A 14 19.86 -33.69 -2.69
C THR A 14 18.58 -34.09 -3.43
N ALA A 15 17.70 -33.14 -3.73
CA ALA A 15 16.57 -33.41 -4.62
C ALA A 15 17.13 -33.74 -6.00
N GLY A 16 16.68 -34.87 -6.57
CA GLY A 16 17.01 -35.21 -7.95
C GLY A 16 16.52 -34.14 -8.92
N SER A 17 17.02 -34.17 -10.15
CA SER A 17 16.58 -33.26 -11.20
C SER A 17 15.06 -33.30 -11.35
N SER A 18 14.42 -32.13 -11.33
CA SER A 18 12.96 -32.01 -11.41
C SER A 18 12.58 -31.21 -12.64
N TYR A 19 11.52 -31.65 -13.32
CA TYR A 19 10.96 -30.94 -14.45
C TYR A 19 9.73 -30.17 -14.01
N VAL A 20 9.70 -28.86 -14.27
CA VAL A 20 8.50 -28.05 -14.11
C VAL A 20 7.81 -27.95 -15.46
N GLY A 21 6.57 -28.43 -15.54
CA GLY A 21 5.77 -28.28 -16.75
C GLY A 21 4.85 -27.06 -16.66
N TYR A 22 4.84 -26.25 -17.71
CA TYR A 22 3.88 -25.16 -17.87
C TYR A 22 2.77 -25.63 -18.79
N TYR A 23 1.51 -25.49 -18.37
CA TYR A 23 0.36 -26.00 -19.11
C TYR A 23 -0.69 -24.91 -19.29
N LEU A 24 -1.34 -24.93 -20.45
CA LEU A 24 -2.53 -24.17 -20.74
C LEU A 24 -3.74 -25.07 -20.50
N SER A 25 -4.52 -24.77 -19.46
CA SER A 25 -5.72 -25.54 -19.09
C SER A 25 -6.97 -24.66 -19.19
N THR A 26 -8.10 -25.30 -19.48
CA THR A 26 -9.41 -24.66 -19.60
C THR A 26 -10.34 -24.90 -18.41
N ASN A 27 -9.89 -25.68 -17.41
CA ASN A 27 -10.75 -26.14 -16.31
C ASN A 27 -10.01 -26.24 -14.95
N SER A 28 -8.98 -25.42 -14.72
CA SER A 28 -8.23 -25.27 -13.45
C SER A 28 -7.53 -26.53 -12.91
N THR A 29 -7.65 -27.66 -13.58
CA THR A 29 -7.01 -28.94 -13.23
C THR A 29 -6.09 -29.34 -14.36
N ILE A 30 -4.80 -29.58 -14.07
CA ILE A 30 -3.85 -30.04 -15.09
C ILE A 30 -4.07 -31.53 -15.33
N THR A 31 -4.41 -31.88 -16.57
CA THR A 31 -4.61 -33.26 -17.03
C THR A 31 -3.66 -33.59 -18.17
N THR A 32 -3.56 -34.86 -18.53
CA THR A 32 -2.77 -35.31 -19.69
C THR A 32 -3.32 -34.79 -21.03
N GLY A 33 -4.53 -34.22 -21.06
CA GLY A 33 -5.13 -33.61 -22.23
C GLY A 33 -4.81 -32.12 -22.42
N ASP A 34 -4.15 -31.47 -21.45
CA ASP A 34 -3.83 -30.04 -21.54
C ASP A 34 -2.62 -29.76 -22.43
N THR A 35 -2.61 -28.57 -23.05
CA THR A 35 -1.51 -28.18 -23.93
C THR A 35 -0.31 -27.76 -23.10
N ARG A 36 0.77 -28.55 -23.18
CA ARG A 36 2.05 -28.22 -22.55
C ARG A 36 2.72 -27.09 -23.32
N LEU A 37 2.96 -25.97 -22.65
CA LEU A 37 3.57 -24.77 -23.22
C LEU A 37 5.10 -24.83 -23.19
N SER A 38 5.67 -25.30 -22.09
CA SER A 38 7.12 -25.45 -21.92
C SER A 38 7.43 -26.47 -20.84
N VAL A 39 8.70 -26.87 -20.79
CA VAL A 39 9.30 -27.62 -19.71
C VAL A 39 10.54 -26.89 -19.29
N ASP A 40 10.64 -26.60 -18.01
CA ASP A 40 11.88 -26.13 -17.43
C ASP A 40 12.57 -27.26 -16.67
N TYR A 41 13.88 -27.33 -16.82
CA TYR A 41 14.75 -28.30 -16.18
C TYR A 41 15.42 -27.63 -14.99
N THR A 42 15.06 -28.06 -13.80
CA THR A 42 15.79 -27.65 -12.59
C THR A 42 16.86 -28.69 -12.29
N GLY A 43 18.10 -28.21 -12.17
CA GLY A 43 19.25 -29.03 -11.81
C GLY A 43 19.07 -29.65 -10.42
N SER A 44 19.93 -30.60 -10.06
CA SER A 44 19.91 -31.16 -8.70
C SER A 44 20.20 -30.06 -7.66
N LEU A 45 19.20 -29.75 -6.84
CA LEU A 45 19.28 -28.69 -5.83
C LEU A 45 19.79 -29.26 -4.50
N GLY A 46 20.93 -28.72 -4.03
CA GLY A 46 21.43 -28.95 -2.69
C GLY A 46 20.45 -28.43 -1.62
N SER A 47 20.51 -29.02 -0.42
CA SER A 47 19.64 -28.65 0.71
C SER A 47 19.67 -27.13 0.97
N GLY A 48 18.48 -26.53 1.13
CA GLY A 48 18.31 -25.10 1.39
C GLY A 48 18.53 -24.17 0.20
N ARG A 49 18.82 -24.69 -1.01
CA ARG A 49 18.98 -23.85 -2.21
C ARG A 49 17.66 -23.67 -2.97
N SER A 50 17.54 -22.53 -3.63
CA SER A 50 16.46 -22.20 -4.57
C SER A 50 17.09 -21.83 -5.89
N GLU A 51 16.45 -22.23 -6.99
CA GLU A 51 16.78 -21.77 -8.33
C GLU A 51 15.64 -20.89 -8.84
N TYR A 52 16.01 -19.81 -9.51
CA TYR A 52 15.09 -18.85 -10.13
C TYR A 52 15.38 -18.88 -11.62
N ASP A 53 14.36 -19.19 -12.41
CA ASP A 53 14.47 -19.11 -13.86
C ASP A 53 13.35 -18.23 -14.44
N TYR A 54 13.66 -17.63 -15.58
CA TYR A 54 12.76 -16.83 -16.38
C TYR A 54 12.50 -17.57 -17.69
N GLN A 55 11.26 -18.05 -17.87
CA GLN A 55 10.89 -18.71 -19.11
C GLN A 55 9.95 -17.87 -19.96
N TYR A 56 10.34 -17.68 -21.21
CA TYR A 56 9.49 -17.12 -22.25
C TYR A 56 8.70 -18.24 -22.91
N PHE A 57 7.41 -18.03 -23.10
CA PHE A 57 6.58 -18.93 -23.89
C PHE A 57 5.61 -18.15 -24.75
N ASN A 58 5.45 -18.66 -25.97
CA ASN A 58 4.47 -18.16 -26.91
C ASN A 58 3.13 -18.83 -26.62
N LEU A 59 2.07 -18.03 -26.57
CA LEU A 59 0.72 -18.59 -26.54
C LEU A 59 0.47 -19.32 -27.88
N PRO A 60 -0.20 -20.49 -27.86
CA PRO A 60 -0.58 -21.17 -29.09
C PRO A 60 -1.42 -20.22 -29.97
N LYS A 61 -1.16 -20.19 -31.27
CA LYS A 61 -1.88 -19.29 -32.20
C LYS A 61 -3.36 -19.67 -32.38
N ASN A 62 -3.77 -20.80 -31.82
CA ASN A 62 -5.07 -21.44 -31.97
C ASN A 62 -5.86 -21.47 -30.65
N LEU A 63 -5.72 -20.45 -29.80
CA LEU A 63 -6.63 -20.27 -28.66
C LEU A 63 -8.07 -20.17 -29.17
N VAL A 64 -8.97 -20.90 -28.51
CA VAL A 64 -10.38 -20.94 -28.90
C VAL A 64 -11.04 -19.68 -28.35
N ALA A 65 -11.77 -18.96 -29.20
CA ALA A 65 -12.62 -17.86 -28.77
C ALA A 65 -13.59 -18.34 -27.67
N ASP A 66 -13.89 -17.48 -26.71
CA ASP A 66 -14.83 -17.76 -25.60
C ASP A 66 -14.38 -18.83 -24.59
N LYS A 67 -13.07 -19.12 -24.51
CA LYS A 67 -12.49 -19.92 -23.43
C LYS A 67 -11.63 -19.07 -22.48
N THR A 68 -11.84 -19.28 -21.18
CA THR A 68 -11.04 -18.68 -20.10
C THR A 68 -9.80 -19.54 -19.82
N TYR A 69 -8.64 -18.90 -19.75
CA TYR A 69 -7.35 -19.52 -19.48
C TYR A 69 -6.73 -18.85 -18.25
N TYR A 70 -6.36 -19.64 -17.24
CA TYR A 70 -5.91 -19.15 -15.92
C TYR A 70 -4.41 -18.87 -15.87
N ASN A 71 -3.99 -17.74 -15.28
CA ASN A 71 -2.58 -17.39 -15.06
C ASN A 71 -2.34 -16.93 -13.61
N SER A 72 -1.57 -17.70 -12.83
CA SER A 72 -1.32 -17.47 -11.41
C SER A 72 0.04 -16.79 -11.09
N SER A 73 0.78 -16.31 -12.08
CA SER A 73 2.20 -15.94 -11.91
C SER A 73 2.49 -14.68 -11.09
N GLU A 74 1.51 -13.83 -10.78
CA GLU A 74 1.74 -12.55 -10.05
C GLU A 74 1.59 -12.64 -8.53
N TYR A 75 1.03 -13.73 -7.99
CA TYR A 75 0.98 -13.96 -6.54
C TYR A 75 2.26 -14.65 -6.08
N HIS A 76 2.99 -14.07 -5.13
CA HIS A 76 4.35 -14.51 -4.80
C HIS A 76 4.39 -15.47 -3.59
N VAL A 77 3.33 -16.23 -3.31
CA VAL A 77 3.23 -17.09 -2.12
C VAL A 77 3.52 -18.57 -2.43
N SER A 78 4.77 -18.98 -2.24
CA SER A 78 5.19 -20.39 -2.37
C SER A 78 4.35 -21.34 -1.50
N GLY A 79 3.80 -22.40 -2.11
CA GLY A 79 3.10 -23.48 -1.42
C GLY A 79 1.63 -23.21 -1.07
N VAL A 80 1.06 -22.11 -1.55
CA VAL A 80 -0.37 -21.81 -1.43
C VAL A 80 -1.00 -21.75 -2.81
N TYR A 81 -2.10 -22.48 -2.97
CA TYR A 81 -2.94 -22.43 -4.16
C TYR A 81 -4.20 -21.66 -3.81
N SER A 82 -4.64 -20.77 -4.72
CA SER A 82 -5.91 -20.09 -4.55
C SER A 82 -7.07 -21.08 -4.76
N SER A 83 -8.07 -21.01 -3.90
CA SER A 83 -9.37 -21.69 -4.08
C SER A 83 -10.42 -20.78 -4.73
N THR A 84 -10.08 -19.52 -5.03
CA THR A 84 -10.95 -18.51 -5.63
C THR A 84 -10.30 -17.84 -6.84
N PRO A 85 -11.08 -17.19 -7.74
CA PRO A 85 -10.53 -16.45 -8.86
C PRO A 85 -9.51 -15.38 -8.45
N MET A 86 -8.37 -15.35 -9.12
CA MET A 86 -7.31 -14.36 -8.91
C MET A 86 -7.57 -13.08 -9.72
N LEU A 87 -6.78 -12.02 -9.49
CA LEU A 87 -7.06 -10.68 -10.04
C LEU A 87 -7.45 -10.67 -11.53
N TYR A 88 -6.66 -11.33 -12.38
CA TYR A 88 -6.93 -11.37 -13.82
C TYR A 88 -8.04 -12.35 -14.20
N ASP A 89 -8.30 -13.38 -13.40
CA ASP A 89 -9.46 -14.25 -13.58
C ASP A 89 -10.75 -13.45 -13.35
N VAL A 90 -10.78 -12.62 -12.30
CA VAL A 90 -11.88 -11.69 -12.00
C VAL A 90 -12.07 -10.70 -13.15
N ALA A 91 -11.00 -10.07 -13.61
CA ALA A 91 -11.10 -9.13 -14.74
C ALA A 91 -11.62 -9.80 -16.01
N ALA A 92 -11.14 -11.03 -16.31
CA ALA A 92 -11.58 -11.78 -17.48
C ALA A 92 -13.06 -12.19 -17.38
N ILE A 93 -13.51 -12.69 -16.23
CA ILE A 93 -14.91 -13.12 -16.07
C ILE A 93 -15.88 -11.92 -16.07
N GLN A 94 -15.49 -10.80 -15.47
CA GLN A 94 -16.27 -9.55 -15.53
C GLN A 94 -16.34 -9.01 -16.97
N LYS A 95 -15.28 -9.16 -17.76
CA LYS A 95 -15.28 -8.74 -19.16
C LYS A 95 -16.25 -9.56 -20.02
N LEU A 96 -16.36 -10.87 -19.74
CA LEU A 96 -17.23 -11.79 -20.48
C LEU A 96 -18.71 -11.65 -20.08
N TYR A 97 -18.99 -11.51 -18.78
CA TYR A 97 -20.35 -11.64 -18.25
C TYR A 97 -20.87 -10.39 -17.52
N GLY A 98 -20.05 -9.35 -17.42
CA GLY A 98 -20.33 -8.17 -16.59
C GLY A 98 -19.88 -8.37 -15.14
N ALA A 99 -19.66 -7.26 -14.44
CA ALA A 99 -19.39 -7.28 -13.00
C ALA A 99 -20.68 -7.56 -12.22
N ASN A 100 -20.59 -8.43 -11.22
CA ASN A 100 -21.72 -8.69 -10.33
C ASN A 100 -21.84 -7.53 -9.32
N THR A 101 -22.90 -6.74 -9.45
CA THR A 101 -23.13 -5.51 -8.68
C THR A 101 -23.83 -5.75 -7.33
N THR A 102 -24.01 -7.00 -6.91
CA THR A 102 -24.64 -7.34 -5.62
C THR A 102 -23.69 -8.02 -4.65
N VAL A 103 -22.43 -8.25 -5.04
CA VAL A 103 -21.43 -8.90 -4.18
C VAL A 103 -20.99 -7.92 -3.11
N ARG A 104 -21.40 -8.18 -1.87
CA ARG A 104 -20.95 -7.41 -0.69
C ARG A 104 -21.26 -5.91 -0.77
N ALA A 105 -22.36 -5.52 -1.42
CA ALA A 105 -22.75 -4.13 -1.71
C ALA A 105 -23.01 -3.18 -0.51
N GLY A 106 -22.62 -3.55 0.72
CA GLY A 106 -22.62 -2.66 1.89
C GLY A 106 -21.34 -2.85 2.69
N ASP A 107 -21.14 -2.04 3.73
CA ASP A 107 -19.88 -1.97 4.46
C ASP A 107 -19.36 -3.34 4.95
N THR A 108 -18.18 -3.69 4.46
CA THR A 108 -17.58 -5.01 4.58
C THR A 108 -16.18 -4.94 5.19
N ARG A 109 -15.93 -5.81 6.18
CA ARG A 109 -14.60 -6.03 6.75
C ARG A 109 -13.90 -7.21 6.09
N TYR A 110 -12.76 -6.93 5.47
CA TYR A 110 -11.83 -7.87 4.88
C TYR A 110 -10.67 -8.14 5.84
N GLY A 111 -10.37 -9.42 6.08
CA GLY A 111 -9.30 -9.84 6.98
C GLY A 111 -9.76 -10.19 8.38
N VAL A 112 -8.99 -9.78 9.39
CA VAL A 112 -9.21 -10.21 10.78
C VAL A 112 -10.52 -9.64 11.31
N GLY A 113 -11.34 -10.52 11.88
CA GLY A 113 -12.67 -10.18 12.39
C GLY A 113 -13.75 -9.98 11.32
N GLY A 114 -13.44 -10.24 10.04
CA GLY A 114 -14.40 -10.20 8.94
C GLY A 114 -15.24 -11.47 8.81
N THR A 115 -16.39 -11.38 8.14
CA THR A 115 -17.32 -12.49 7.86
C THR A 115 -17.27 -12.99 6.41
N THR A 116 -16.40 -12.39 5.60
CA THR A 116 -16.26 -12.62 4.15
C THR A 116 -15.64 -13.96 3.76
N GLY A 117 -15.23 -14.79 4.74
CA GLY A 117 -14.51 -16.03 4.51
C GLY A 117 -13.02 -15.86 4.21
N PHE A 118 -12.53 -14.61 4.09
CA PHE A 118 -11.10 -14.29 4.08
C PHE A 118 -10.52 -14.46 5.49
N ASN A 119 -10.24 -15.70 5.88
CA ASN A 119 -9.68 -16.02 7.19
C ASN A 119 -8.16 -15.76 7.20
N TRP A 120 -7.79 -14.48 7.17
CA TRP A 120 -6.40 -14.05 7.31
C TRP A 120 -5.94 -14.31 8.73
N ALA A 121 -4.92 -15.15 8.85
CA ALA A 121 -4.36 -15.50 10.14
C ALA A 121 -2.85 -15.28 10.10
N LYS A 122 -2.34 -14.70 11.19
CA LYS A 122 -0.93 -14.34 11.35
C LYS A 122 0.06 -15.50 11.17
N ASN A 123 -0.35 -16.76 11.18
CA ASN A 123 0.56 -17.89 10.94
C ASN A 123 0.20 -18.70 9.68
N LYS A 124 -0.63 -18.14 8.80
CA LYS A 124 -1.05 -18.80 7.57
C LYS A 124 -0.54 -18.04 6.37
N HIS A 125 -0.11 -18.80 5.37
CA HIS A 125 0.00 -18.29 4.02
C HIS A 125 -1.39 -18.32 3.39
N PHE A 126 -1.77 -17.25 2.70
CA PHE A 126 -3.04 -17.14 1.99
C PHE A 126 -2.85 -16.25 0.78
N VAL A 127 -3.70 -16.45 -0.23
CA VAL A 127 -3.83 -15.58 -1.39
C VAL A 127 -5.29 -15.28 -1.64
N SER A 128 -5.62 -14.05 -2.05
CA SER A 128 -7.00 -13.66 -2.31
C SER A 128 -7.10 -12.46 -3.25
N THR A 129 -8.20 -12.39 -4.00
CA THR A 129 -8.67 -11.17 -4.67
C THR A 129 -9.93 -10.69 -3.97
N ILE A 130 -9.92 -9.44 -3.55
CA ILE A 130 -11.08 -8.75 -3.03
C ILE A 130 -11.92 -8.26 -4.21
N THR A 131 -13.19 -8.64 -4.21
CA THR A 131 -14.22 -8.04 -5.05
C THR A 131 -15.30 -7.47 -4.15
N ASP A 132 -15.58 -6.18 -4.30
CA ASP A 132 -16.71 -5.52 -3.67
C ASP A 132 -17.47 -4.71 -4.73
N SER A 133 -18.77 -4.60 -4.57
CA SER A 133 -19.67 -3.85 -5.46
C SER A 133 -20.26 -2.60 -4.81
N GLY A 134 -19.99 -2.33 -3.53
CA GLY A 134 -20.39 -1.08 -2.90
C GLY A 134 -20.37 -1.15 -1.37
N GLY A 135 -20.53 0.01 -0.76
CA GLY A 135 -20.14 0.24 0.63
C GLY A 135 -19.40 1.56 0.66
N ALA A 136 -19.47 2.29 1.76
CA ALA A 136 -18.68 3.51 1.95
C ALA A 136 -17.76 3.41 3.18
N GLY A 137 -17.73 2.23 3.77
CA GLY A 137 -16.97 1.93 4.97
C GLY A 137 -16.24 0.60 4.89
N ASP A 138 -15.96 0.12 3.68
CA ASP A 138 -15.24 -1.13 3.47
C ASP A 138 -13.82 -0.99 4.02
N ILE A 139 -13.35 -2.03 4.70
CA ILE A 139 -12.08 -1.99 5.41
C ILE A 139 -11.24 -3.23 5.16
N ILE A 140 -9.97 -3.02 4.80
CA ILE A 140 -8.92 -4.04 4.90
C ILE A 140 -8.26 -3.89 6.26
N SER A 141 -8.34 -4.93 7.11
CA SER A 141 -7.78 -4.88 8.46
C SER A 141 -7.06 -6.16 8.84
N VAL A 142 -5.85 -6.00 9.38
CA VAL A 142 -5.11 -7.09 10.03
C VAL A 142 -5.35 -7.12 11.55
N GLY A 143 -5.93 -6.05 12.09
CA GLY A 143 -6.22 -5.85 13.49
C GLY A 143 -4.97 -5.52 14.32
N SER A 144 -5.15 -4.69 15.35
CA SER A 144 -4.08 -4.13 16.19
C SER A 144 -3.12 -5.12 16.85
N SER A 145 -3.49 -6.41 17.00
CA SER A 145 -2.59 -7.44 17.57
C SER A 145 -1.59 -8.04 16.57
N TRP A 146 -1.64 -7.61 15.31
CA TRP A 146 -0.81 -8.14 14.23
C TRP A 146 0.61 -7.55 14.26
N ASP A 147 1.51 -8.20 14.99
CA ASP A 147 2.91 -7.73 15.18
C ASP A 147 3.85 -7.80 13.97
N LYS A 148 3.33 -8.07 12.78
CA LYS A 148 4.12 -8.17 11.55
C LYS A 148 3.80 -6.97 10.68
N SER A 149 4.84 -6.27 10.26
CA SER A 149 4.74 -5.25 9.24
C SER A 149 3.96 -5.72 8.00
N VAL A 150 3.02 -4.90 7.54
CA VAL A 150 2.24 -5.12 6.32
C VAL A 150 2.34 -3.95 5.35
N TYR A 151 2.07 -4.25 4.09
CA TYR A 151 1.79 -3.23 3.09
C TYR A 151 0.37 -3.40 2.58
N ILE A 152 -0.46 -2.38 2.77
CA ILE A 152 -1.85 -2.35 2.31
C ILE A 152 -1.96 -1.25 1.26
N ASP A 153 -2.42 -1.63 0.06
CA ASP A 153 -2.64 -0.74 -1.08
C ASP A 153 -4.11 -0.82 -1.48
N LEU A 154 -4.87 0.26 -1.24
CA LEU A 154 -6.31 0.31 -1.47
C LEU A 154 -6.69 0.57 -2.94
N ARG A 155 -5.71 0.75 -3.83
CA ARG A 155 -5.98 1.00 -5.24
C ARG A 155 -6.40 -0.29 -5.95
N GLN A 156 -7.44 -0.19 -6.76
CA GLN A 156 -7.86 -1.27 -7.65
C GLN A 156 -6.72 -1.75 -8.56
N GLY A 157 -6.70 -3.06 -8.85
CA GLY A 157 -5.65 -3.69 -9.66
C GLY A 157 -4.28 -3.76 -8.98
N ARG A 158 -4.15 -3.32 -7.71
CA ARG A 158 -2.90 -3.40 -6.94
C ARG A 158 -2.90 -4.59 -6.00
N PHE A 159 -1.70 -4.84 -5.48
CA PHE A 159 -1.42 -5.93 -4.55
C PHE A 159 -0.89 -5.38 -3.25
N SER A 160 -1.43 -5.92 -2.17
CA SER A 160 -0.97 -5.77 -0.80
C SER A 160 -0.06 -6.95 -0.42
N ALA A 161 0.84 -6.68 0.52
CA ALA A 161 1.70 -7.67 1.17
C ALA A 161 1.24 -7.84 2.63
N ILE A 162 0.30 -8.74 2.83
CA ILE A 162 -0.28 -9.06 4.14
C ILE A 162 0.16 -10.48 4.49
N SER A 163 1.40 -10.64 4.96
CA SER A 163 1.92 -11.97 5.29
C SER A 163 1.88 -12.23 6.78
N GLY A 164 1.33 -13.38 7.17
CA GLY A 164 1.54 -13.90 8.52
C GLY A 164 2.98 -14.35 8.77
N VAL A 165 3.71 -14.72 7.72
CA VAL A 165 5.08 -15.25 7.83
C VAL A 165 6.07 -14.18 7.36
N ALA A 166 6.94 -13.74 8.28
CA ALA A 166 7.97 -12.75 7.98
C ALA A 166 8.89 -13.19 6.84
N ASP A 167 9.15 -12.31 5.88
CA ASP A 167 10.31 -12.47 5.00
C ASP A 167 11.56 -12.10 5.81
N THR A 168 12.27 -13.12 6.31
CA THR A 168 13.46 -12.96 7.15
C THR A 168 14.71 -12.56 6.37
N THR A 169 14.61 -12.42 5.04
CA THR A 169 15.76 -12.07 4.18
C THR A 169 15.97 -10.57 4.02
N LYS A 170 15.07 -9.74 4.59
CA LYS A 170 15.11 -8.27 4.47
C LYS A 170 15.08 -7.58 5.83
N SER A 171 15.75 -6.43 5.92
CA SER A 171 15.82 -5.58 7.11
C SER A 171 15.04 -4.27 6.91
N GLY A 172 14.57 -3.67 8.02
CA GLY A 172 13.90 -2.35 8.03
C GLY A 172 12.52 -2.29 7.38
N GLU A 173 12.11 -1.10 6.93
CA GLU A 173 10.84 -0.80 6.22
C GLU A 173 10.64 -1.67 4.96
N GLN A 174 11.72 -2.18 4.38
CA GLN A 174 11.67 -3.08 3.21
C GLN A 174 11.00 -4.42 3.54
N LYS A 175 10.95 -4.82 4.83
CA LYS A 175 10.23 -6.02 5.28
C LYS A 175 8.70 -5.87 5.19
N ALA A 176 8.19 -4.65 5.35
CA ALA A 176 6.77 -4.29 5.24
C ALA A 176 6.28 -4.25 3.79
N ALA A 177 7.02 -3.53 2.94
CA ALA A 177 6.63 -3.21 1.56
C ALA A 177 6.85 -4.34 0.54
N SER A 178 7.56 -5.40 0.91
CA SER A 178 8.00 -6.42 -0.05
C SER A 178 7.73 -7.86 0.38
N GLY A 179 6.87 -8.03 1.40
CA GLY A 179 6.21 -9.30 1.63
C GLY A 179 5.56 -9.77 0.33
N LYS A 180 5.57 -11.08 0.14
CA LYS A 180 5.02 -11.73 -1.05
C LYS A 180 3.61 -11.18 -1.35
N LYS A 181 3.41 -10.55 -2.51
CA LYS A 181 2.11 -10.09 -2.99
C LYS A 181 1.09 -11.20 -2.87
N ASN A 182 0.07 -10.99 -2.04
CA ASN A 182 -0.85 -12.06 -1.69
C ASN A 182 -2.31 -11.65 -1.62
N VAL A 183 -2.61 -10.37 -1.39
CA VAL A 183 -3.98 -9.86 -1.48
C VAL A 183 -4.03 -8.86 -2.62
N ALA A 184 -4.99 -9.00 -3.53
CA ALA A 184 -5.24 -8.03 -4.59
C ALA A 184 -6.63 -7.42 -4.45
N ILE A 185 -6.83 -6.22 -4.98
CA ILE A 185 -8.15 -5.59 -5.14
C ILE A 185 -8.53 -5.65 -6.62
N ALA A 186 -9.71 -6.18 -6.93
CA ALA A 186 -10.19 -6.27 -8.30
C ALA A 186 -10.41 -4.89 -8.94
N TYR A 187 -10.34 -4.84 -10.28
CA TYR A 187 -10.75 -3.65 -11.02
C TYR A 187 -12.24 -3.36 -10.78
N GLY A 188 -12.57 -2.09 -10.62
CA GLY A 188 -13.92 -1.60 -10.30
C GLY A 188 -14.32 -1.73 -8.83
N THR A 189 -13.47 -2.30 -7.97
CA THR A 189 -13.70 -2.33 -6.52
C THR A 189 -13.03 -1.13 -5.86
N VAL A 190 -13.77 -0.44 -4.98
CA VAL A 190 -13.27 0.64 -4.12
C VAL A 190 -13.30 0.13 -2.69
N ILE A 191 -12.28 0.47 -1.91
CA ILE A 191 -12.18 0.19 -0.48
C ILE A 191 -11.78 1.49 0.21
N GLU A 192 -12.50 1.91 1.23
CA GLU A 192 -12.32 3.25 1.82
C GLU A 192 -11.35 3.26 2.99
N ARG A 193 -11.10 2.10 3.63
CA ARG A 193 -10.40 2.05 4.91
C ARG A 193 -9.30 1.00 4.94
N ALA A 194 -8.22 1.32 5.63
CA ALA A 194 -7.16 0.37 5.96
C ALA A 194 -6.79 0.46 7.44
N GLU A 195 -6.54 -0.68 8.06
CA GLU A 195 -6.05 -0.77 9.43
C GLU A 195 -4.86 -1.74 9.49
N GLY A 196 -3.71 -1.17 9.88
CA GLY A 196 -2.48 -1.88 10.22
C GLY A 196 -2.57 -2.65 11.54
N GLY A 197 -1.42 -3.09 12.03
CA GLY A 197 -1.24 -3.90 13.22
C GLY A 197 -0.34 -3.21 14.24
N SER A 198 0.48 -3.99 14.94
CA SER A 198 1.51 -3.45 15.83
C SER A 198 2.91 -3.50 15.21
N GLY A 199 2.96 -3.59 13.88
CA GLY A 199 4.19 -3.68 13.09
C GLY A 199 4.57 -2.31 12.52
N HIS A 200 5.64 -2.26 11.74
CA HIS A 200 5.96 -1.06 10.94
C HIS A 200 5.25 -1.18 9.60
N ASP A 201 4.10 -0.54 9.46
CA ASP A 201 3.17 -0.76 8.36
C ASP A 201 3.28 0.34 7.31
N LYS A 202 2.90 -0.01 6.08
CA LYS A 202 2.76 0.96 5.00
C LYS A 202 1.35 0.87 4.44
N LEU A 203 0.60 1.96 4.59
CA LEU A 203 -0.79 2.07 4.14
C LEU A 203 -0.85 3.10 3.01
N VAL A 204 -1.45 2.71 1.90
CA VAL A 204 -1.64 3.56 0.73
C VAL A 204 -3.12 3.54 0.37
N GLY A 205 -3.75 4.71 0.42
CA GLY A 205 -5.12 4.91 -0.02
C GLY A 205 -5.24 4.94 -1.55
N ASN A 206 -6.38 5.40 -2.04
CA ASN A 206 -6.77 5.39 -3.43
C ASN A 206 -7.25 6.78 -3.89
N GLU A 207 -8.30 6.85 -4.71
CA GLU A 207 -8.83 8.11 -5.24
C GLU A 207 -10.11 8.56 -4.51
N ALA A 208 -10.55 7.77 -3.52
CA ALA A 208 -11.68 8.10 -2.66
C ALA A 208 -11.18 8.62 -1.31
N ASN A 209 -12.06 9.32 -0.58
CA ASN A 209 -11.76 9.74 0.78
C ASN A 209 -11.51 8.51 1.66
N ASN A 210 -10.29 8.38 2.15
CA ASN A 210 -9.86 7.23 2.91
C ASN A 210 -9.72 7.52 4.40
N THR A 211 -9.77 6.44 5.18
CA THR A 211 -9.36 6.48 6.58
C THR A 211 -8.33 5.39 6.84
N LEU A 212 -7.12 5.80 7.22
CA LEU A 212 -5.98 4.91 7.40
C LEU A 212 -5.53 4.94 8.87
N TRP A 213 -5.44 3.77 9.49
CA TRP A 213 -4.93 3.60 10.86
C TRP A 213 -3.66 2.74 10.85
N GLY A 214 -2.52 3.33 11.19
CA GLY A 214 -1.24 2.63 11.39
C GLY A 214 -1.29 1.72 12.62
N ASN A 215 -1.74 2.29 13.75
CA ASN A 215 -1.82 1.73 15.10
C ASN A 215 -0.50 1.82 15.89
N ASP A 216 0.16 0.69 16.20
CA ASP A 216 1.40 0.71 16.99
C ASP A 216 2.56 0.37 16.04
N GLY A 217 3.70 1.05 16.21
CA GLY A 217 4.86 0.90 15.36
C GLY A 217 5.09 2.14 14.51
N ASN A 218 6.29 2.25 13.94
CA ASN A 218 6.64 3.31 13.00
C ASN A 218 6.02 3.04 11.63
N ASP A 219 4.94 3.74 11.31
CA ASP A 219 4.12 3.52 10.14
C ASP A 219 4.37 4.56 9.05
N THR A 220 4.02 4.21 7.82
CA THR A 220 3.99 5.13 6.68
C THR A 220 2.58 5.18 6.11
N LEU A 221 1.95 6.34 6.15
CA LEU A 221 0.59 6.56 5.64
C LEU A 221 0.64 7.49 4.42
N VAL A 222 0.00 7.07 3.34
CA VAL A 222 -0.19 7.86 2.11
C VAL A 222 -1.68 7.87 1.81
N GLY A 223 -2.32 9.03 1.94
CA GLY A 223 -3.75 9.19 1.67
C GLY A 223 -4.07 8.92 0.19
N GLY A 224 -3.38 9.61 -0.70
CA GLY A 224 -3.66 9.56 -2.14
C GLY A 224 -4.62 10.67 -2.53
N ILE A 225 -5.42 10.46 -3.57
CA ILE A 225 -6.39 11.49 -3.99
C ILE A 225 -7.64 11.35 -3.13
N GLY A 226 -8.19 12.46 -2.66
CA GLY A 226 -9.34 12.51 -1.77
C GLY A 226 -9.10 13.46 -0.59
N ASN A 227 -10.10 13.56 0.28
CA ASN A 227 -9.94 14.23 1.57
C ASN A 227 -9.82 13.15 2.65
N ASP A 228 -8.58 12.84 3.01
CA ASP A 228 -8.25 11.67 3.81
C ASP A 228 -8.14 11.97 5.30
N ARG A 229 -8.28 10.93 6.11
CA ARG A 229 -8.00 10.96 7.56
C ARG A 229 -6.94 9.93 7.90
N LEU A 230 -5.81 10.42 8.38
CA LEU A 230 -4.63 9.62 8.66
C LEU A 230 -4.36 9.59 10.17
N TYR A 231 -4.23 8.38 10.71
CA TYR A 231 -3.96 8.13 12.12
C TYR A 231 -2.74 7.22 12.21
N GLY A 232 -1.55 7.76 12.47
CA GLY A 232 -0.31 6.99 12.65
C GLY A 232 -0.41 6.13 13.90
N GLY A 233 -0.57 6.79 15.05
CA GLY A 233 -0.79 6.11 16.32
C GLY A 233 0.46 6.15 17.18
N LYS A 234 0.85 5.06 17.84
CA LYS A 234 2.08 5.05 18.65
C LYS A 234 3.25 4.68 17.76
N GLY A 235 4.25 5.55 17.68
CA GLY A 235 5.44 5.24 16.90
C GLY A 235 6.13 6.51 16.47
N ASN A 236 7.09 6.38 15.56
CA ASN A 236 7.56 7.53 14.78
C ASN A 236 7.02 7.34 13.37
N ASP A 237 5.96 8.07 13.04
CA ASP A 237 5.17 7.85 11.84
C ASP A 237 5.53 8.84 10.72
N VAL A 238 5.27 8.44 9.48
CA VAL A 238 5.53 9.23 8.29
C VAL A 238 4.27 9.36 7.46
N TYR A 239 3.78 10.59 7.32
CA TYR A 239 2.68 10.95 6.44
C TYR A 239 3.24 11.52 5.16
N ARG A 240 2.94 10.90 4.03
CA ARG A 240 3.34 11.43 2.72
C ARG A 240 2.15 12.03 2.01
N TYR A 241 2.32 13.28 1.62
CA TYR A 241 1.35 14.03 0.86
C TYR A 241 1.96 14.45 -0.47
N ALA A 242 1.21 14.30 -1.55
CA ALA A 242 1.55 14.83 -2.87
C ALA A 242 0.62 16.01 -3.22
N LEU A 243 1.13 16.92 -4.04
CA LEU A 243 0.32 18.03 -4.53
C LEU A 243 -0.85 17.51 -5.38
N GLY A 244 -2.06 17.93 -5.03
CA GLY A 244 -3.29 17.48 -5.69
C GLY A 244 -3.94 16.25 -5.05
N ASP A 245 -3.38 15.74 -3.95
CA ASP A 245 -4.00 14.67 -3.14
C ASP A 245 -5.35 15.15 -2.58
N GLY A 246 -5.42 16.36 -2.02
CA GLY A 246 -6.68 16.97 -1.58
C GLY A 246 -6.53 17.70 -0.26
N SER A 247 -7.61 17.74 0.54
CA SER A 247 -7.62 18.34 1.87
C SER A 247 -7.66 17.25 2.95
N ASP A 248 -6.48 16.89 3.45
CA ASP A 248 -6.33 15.77 4.38
C ASP A 248 -6.19 16.23 5.83
N VAL A 249 -6.46 15.30 6.76
CA VAL A 249 -6.36 15.52 8.21
C VAL A 249 -5.47 14.45 8.85
N ILE A 250 -4.46 14.87 9.60
CA ILE A 250 -3.66 14.01 10.50
C ILE A 250 -4.16 14.17 11.93
N ASP A 251 -4.38 13.05 12.61
CA ASP A 251 -4.75 13.01 14.02
C ASP A 251 -3.97 11.91 14.74
N GLU A 252 -2.98 12.33 15.54
CA GLU A 252 -2.11 11.44 16.32
C GLU A 252 -2.74 10.88 17.61
N GLN A 253 -3.99 11.25 17.93
CA GLN A 253 -4.74 10.70 19.06
C GLN A 253 -4.01 10.69 20.41
N ASN A 254 -3.09 11.63 20.67
CA ASN A 254 -2.26 11.72 21.87
C ASN A 254 -1.41 10.47 22.16
N LYS A 255 -0.86 9.84 21.12
CA LYS A 255 -0.08 8.60 21.25
C LYS A 255 1.42 8.82 21.42
N GLY A 256 1.91 10.03 21.14
CA GLY A 256 3.31 10.41 21.24
C GLY A 256 4.17 9.74 20.15
N GLY A 257 5.33 10.32 19.87
CA GLY A 257 6.12 9.90 18.74
C GLY A 257 7.15 10.94 18.35
N SER A 258 7.78 10.74 17.20
CA SER A 258 8.53 11.77 16.50
C SER A 258 8.19 11.64 15.03
N ASP A 259 7.13 12.33 14.66
CA ASP A 259 6.34 12.12 13.46
C ASP A 259 6.73 13.14 12.39
N ILE A 260 6.61 12.71 11.14
CA ILE A 260 7.10 13.45 9.98
C ILE A 260 5.98 13.59 8.95
N LEU A 261 5.71 14.82 8.53
CA LEU A 261 4.96 15.12 7.32
C LEU A 261 5.95 15.35 6.17
N GLU A 262 5.89 14.52 5.15
CA GLU A 262 6.66 14.66 3.91
C GLU A 262 5.76 15.18 2.79
N ILE A 263 6.07 16.37 2.27
CA ILE A 263 5.44 16.89 1.05
C ILE A 263 6.29 16.49 -0.13
N THR A 264 5.70 15.75 -1.06
CA THR A 264 6.35 15.16 -2.23
C THR A 264 5.79 15.75 -3.52
N SER A 265 6.44 15.49 -4.66
CA SER A 265 6.17 16.04 -6.00
C SER A 265 6.53 17.52 -6.19
N ALA A 266 6.72 17.90 -7.46
CA ALA A 266 7.42 19.10 -7.95
C ALA A 266 6.92 20.42 -7.36
N ILE A 267 7.34 20.76 -6.14
CA ILE A 267 7.41 22.16 -5.71
C ILE A 267 8.42 22.83 -6.64
N HIS A 268 7.95 23.63 -7.60
CA HIS A 268 8.82 24.51 -8.38
C HIS A 268 9.33 25.59 -7.43
N TRP A 269 10.55 25.39 -6.92
CA TRP A 269 11.13 26.26 -5.91
C TRP A 269 11.76 27.51 -6.54
N ASP A 270 10.95 28.50 -6.92
CA ASP A 270 11.45 29.84 -7.24
C ASP A 270 11.35 30.82 -6.06
N GLY A 271 10.56 30.50 -5.03
CA GLY A 271 10.81 30.95 -3.67
C GLY A 271 9.61 31.12 -2.75
N LEU A 272 9.10 30.03 -2.16
CA LEU A 272 8.37 29.96 -0.88
C LEU A 272 7.32 31.05 -0.55
N SER A 273 6.68 31.63 -1.56
CA SER A 273 5.36 32.26 -1.41
C SER A 273 4.25 31.23 -1.18
N ASP A 274 4.57 29.95 -1.40
CA ASP A 274 3.61 28.91 -1.69
C ASP A 274 3.36 27.97 -0.51
N LEU A 275 3.99 28.21 0.64
CA LEU A 275 3.72 27.46 1.87
C LEU A 275 3.22 28.42 2.95
N SER A 276 1.97 28.25 3.35
CA SER A 276 1.34 29.06 4.38
C SER A 276 0.90 28.21 5.56
N PHE A 277 1.08 28.75 6.76
CA PHE A 277 0.65 28.12 8.00
C PHE A 277 -0.40 28.97 8.67
N LYS A 278 -1.46 28.34 9.18
CA LYS A 278 -2.52 29.04 9.90
C LYS A 278 -3.02 28.19 11.05
N ARG A 279 -3.11 28.79 12.24
CA ARG A 279 -3.81 28.15 13.35
C ARG A 279 -5.32 28.18 13.08
N ILE A 280 -5.97 27.03 13.23
CA ILE A 280 -7.42 26.87 13.03
C ILE A 280 -8.06 26.23 14.29
N ASN A 281 -9.38 26.04 14.27
CA ASN A 281 -10.15 25.41 15.36
C ASN A 281 -9.84 25.97 16.75
N GLY A 282 -9.99 27.29 16.92
CA GLY A 282 -9.73 27.96 18.20
C GLY A 282 -8.25 28.04 18.58
N GLY A 283 -7.35 27.73 17.64
CA GLY A 283 -5.91 27.80 17.83
C GLY A 283 -5.25 26.49 18.25
N MET A 284 -5.98 25.36 18.20
CA MET A 284 -5.49 24.04 18.59
C MET A 284 -4.82 23.29 17.45
N ASP A 285 -5.25 23.55 16.21
CA ASP A 285 -4.83 22.79 15.02
C ASP A 285 -4.02 23.69 14.08
N LEU A 286 -3.17 23.07 13.25
CA LEU A 286 -2.35 23.76 12.26
C LEU A 286 -2.80 23.36 10.85
N SER A 287 -3.25 24.32 10.07
CA SER A 287 -3.38 24.16 8.63
C SER A 287 -2.04 24.49 7.97
N VAL A 288 -1.58 23.57 7.12
CA VAL A 288 -0.44 23.71 6.21
C VAL A 288 -1.01 23.75 4.81
N SER A 289 -0.90 24.89 4.12
CA SER A 289 -1.44 25.04 2.76
C SER A 289 -0.32 25.25 1.75
N LEU A 290 -0.47 24.59 0.60
CA LEU A 290 0.43 24.67 -0.54
C LEU A 290 -0.28 25.45 -1.65
N ASN A 291 0.21 26.65 -1.94
CA ASN A 291 -0.36 27.60 -2.90
C ASN A 291 0.57 27.72 -4.11
N LEU A 292 0.55 26.74 -5.01
CA LEU A 292 1.25 26.82 -6.29
C LEU A 292 0.23 27.24 -7.35
N ASP A 293 0.41 28.45 -7.91
CA ASP A 293 -0.34 29.06 -9.03
C ASP A 293 -1.79 28.57 -9.22
N ASP A 294 -2.80 29.31 -8.72
CA ASP A 294 -4.27 29.30 -8.99
C ASP A 294 -5.06 28.00 -9.29
N TYR A 295 -4.43 26.83 -9.51
CA TYR A 295 -5.02 25.66 -10.14
C TYR A 295 -4.71 24.33 -9.41
N LEU A 296 -3.63 24.27 -8.62
CA LEU A 296 -3.29 23.10 -7.79
C LEU A 296 -3.09 23.54 -6.33
N GLN A 297 -4.20 23.64 -5.61
CA GLN A 297 -4.21 23.94 -4.19
C GLN A 297 -4.38 22.65 -3.40
N GLY A 298 -3.60 22.53 -2.33
CA GLY A 298 -3.64 21.41 -1.42
C GLY A 298 -3.47 21.89 0.02
N SER A 299 -4.11 21.22 0.97
CA SER A 299 -3.99 21.58 2.37
C SER A 299 -3.93 20.33 3.24
N PHE A 300 -3.11 20.38 4.27
CA PHE A 300 -3.13 19.40 5.34
C PHE A 300 -3.49 20.08 6.65
N GLU A 301 -4.43 19.50 7.39
CA GLU A 301 -4.75 19.86 8.76
C GLU A 301 -4.05 18.88 9.71
N ILE A 302 -3.30 19.41 10.67
CA ILE A 302 -2.71 18.63 11.74
C ILE A 302 -3.45 18.97 13.03
N ASN A 303 -4.16 17.99 13.56
CA ASN A 303 -4.97 18.15 14.75
C ASN A 303 -4.12 18.21 16.02
N ASN A 304 -4.60 18.98 17.00
CA ASN A 304 -4.09 19.02 18.36
C ASN A 304 -2.59 19.33 18.47
N MET A 305 -2.11 20.23 17.62
CA MET A 305 -0.73 20.77 17.64
C MET A 305 -0.37 21.50 18.94
N ALA A 306 -1.35 21.85 19.78
CA ALA A 306 -1.12 22.39 21.12
C ALA A 306 -0.74 21.32 22.16
N SER A 307 -0.92 20.04 21.87
CA SER A 307 -0.57 18.93 22.76
C SER A 307 0.88 18.52 22.57
N ALA A 308 1.60 18.32 23.68
CA ALA A 308 2.99 17.88 23.65
C ALA A 308 3.20 16.47 23.06
N ASN A 309 2.12 15.69 22.90
CA ASN A 309 2.17 14.28 22.50
C ASN A 309 1.25 13.98 21.29
N SER A 310 0.75 14.98 20.56
CA SER A 310 -0.22 14.77 19.45
C SER A 310 0.10 15.57 18.21
N GLN A 311 1.33 16.02 18.08
CA GLN A 311 1.72 16.91 17.01
C GLN A 311 2.63 16.16 16.06
N VAL A 312 2.50 16.41 14.77
CA VAL A 312 3.59 16.12 13.86
C VAL A 312 4.71 17.12 14.14
N GLU A 313 5.91 16.64 14.48
CA GLU A 313 7.00 17.53 14.87
C GLU A 313 7.74 18.11 13.67
N THR A 314 7.86 17.34 12.59
CA THR A 314 8.76 17.68 11.48
C THR A 314 8.03 17.71 10.15
N LEU A 315 8.24 18.78 9.40
CA LEU A 315 7.84 18.88 8.00
C LEU A 315 9.08 18.82 7.11
N LYS A 316 9.06 17.92 6.13
CA LYS A 316 10.08 17.75 5.11
C LYS A 316 9.49 17.99 3.73
N LEU A 317 10.27 18.65 2.87
CA LEU A 317 9.85 18.98 1.52
C LEU A 317 10.76 18.24 0.54
N TYR A 318 10.18 17.67 -0.52
CA TYR A 318 10.90 16.89 -1.52
C TYR A 318 10.64 17.43 -2.92
N GLY A 319 11.69 17.45 -3.75
CA GLY A 319 11.62 17.82 -5.15
C GLY A 319 11.06 16.68 -6.02
N SER A 320 10.88 16.97 -7.31
CA SER A 320 10.35 16.01 -8.30
C SER A 320 11.18 14.74 -8.48
N ASN A 321 12.46 14.80 -8.14
CA ASN A 321 13.42 13.68 -8.14
C ASN A 321 13.52 12.97 -6.78
N ASN A 322 12.60 13.23 -5.86
CA ASN A 322 12.61 12.71 -4.49
C ASN A 322 13.85 13.09 -3.66
N THR A 323 14.53 14.19 -4.01
CA THR A 323 15.57 14.77 -3.15
C THR A 323 14.96 15.77 -2.19
N GLN A 324 15.32 15.67 -0.91
CA GLN A 324 14.89 16.64 0.09
C GLN A 324 15.35 18.06 -0.30
N LEU A 325 14.43 19.00 -0.23
CA LEU A 325 14.65 20.41 -0.46
C LEU A 325 14.90 21.10 0.88
N GLY A 326 16.10 21.66 1.03
CA GLY A 326 16.45 22.44 2.20
C GLY A 326 16.49 21.64 3.51
N LEU A 327 16.32 22.34 4.63
CA LEU A 327 16.37 21.78 5.98
C LEU A 327 14.97 21.37 6.48
N ASP A 328 14.96 20.42 7.42
CA ASP A 328 13.78 20.01 8.17
C ASP A 328 13.11 21.21 8.88
N ILE A 329 11.78 21.30 8.78
CA ILE A 329 10.98 22.36 9.40
C ILE A 329 10.39 21.84 10.71
N ASN A 330 10.75 22.46 11.83
CA ASN A 330 10.17 22.12 13.13
C ASN A 330 8.77 22.76 13.28
N LEU A 331 7.73 21.94 13.18
CA LEU A 331 6.34 22.38 13.19
C LEU A 331 5.88 22.89 14.56
N THR A 332 6.45 22.42 15.67
CA THR A 332 6.19 22.98 17.01
C THR A 332 6.62 24.45 17.09
N SER A 333 7.79 24.75 16.54
CA SER A 333 8.34 26.12 16.48
C SER A 333 7.54 27.00 15.52
N VAL A 334 7.10 26.44 14.39
CA VAL A 334 6.18 27.13 13.46
C VAL A 334 4.89 27.44 14.18
N PHE A 335 4.23 26.44 14.78
CA PHE A 335 3.00 26.60 15.52
C PHE A 335 3.12 27.69 16.60
N ALA A 336 4.17 27.67 17.41
CA ALA A 336 4.43 28.68 18.45
C ALA A 336 4.54 30.11 17.92
N LYS A 337 5.06 30.30 16.69
CA LYS A 337 5.19 31.62 16.05
C LYS A 337 3.95 32.04 15.27
N THR A 338 3.20 31.08 14.73
CA THR A 338 1.97 31.33 13.98
C THR A 338 0.88 31.83 14.93
N THR A 339 0.19 32.91 14.53
CA THR A 339 -0.97 33.44 15.26
C THR A 339 -2.28 32.96 14.60
N ASN A 340 -3.43 33.53 14.96
CA ASN A 340 -4.69 33.26 14.22
C ASN A 340 -4.71 33.90 12.82
N MET A 341 -3.62 34.55 12.39
CA MET A 341 -3.40 35.04 11.03
C MET A 341 -2.48 34.10 10.25
N GLU A 342 -2.65 34.08 8.93
CA GLU A 342 -1.78 33.33 8.01
C GLU A 342 -0.33 33.82 8.14
N THR A 343 0.59 32.89 8.36
CA THR A 343 2.03 33.16 8.45
C THR A 343 2.72 32.45 7.29
N ARG A 344 3.44 33.23 6.48
CA ARG A 344 4.21 32.73 5.33
C ARG A 344 5.69 32.67 5.69
N PHE A 345 6.37 31.63 5.21
CA PHE A 345 7.79 31.46 5.48
C PHE A 345 8.57 31.31 4.20
N ARG A 346 9.69 32.03 4.09
CA ARG A 346 10.66 31.90 2.99
C ARG A 346 11.97 31.34 3.49
N GLN A 347 12.53 30.39 2.76
CA GLN A 347 13.84 29.83 3.02
C GLN A 347 14.88 30.81 2.50
N THR A 348 15.80 31.18 3.39
CA THR A 348 16.93 32.03 3.08
C THR A 348 17.96 31.25 2.26
N SER A 349 18.90 31.97 1.64
CA SER A 349 20.05 31.36 0.94
C SER A 349 20.93 30.46 1.83
N THR A 350 20.74 30.50 3.15
CA THR A 350 21.43 29.67 4.14
C THR A 350 20.61 28.45 4.59
N GLY A 351 19.41 28.24 4.04
CA GLY A 351 18.53 27.12 4.38
C GLY A 351 17.60 27.35 5.56
N ALA A 352 17.69 28.49 6.26
CA ALA A 352 16.84 28.83 7.40
C ALA A 352 15.48 29.40 6.94
N LEU A 353 14.38 29.14 7.67
CA LEU A 353 13.10 29.79 7.40
C LEU A 353 13.00 31.15 8.08
N ALA A 354 12.71 32.19 7.30
CA ALA A 354 12.36 33.52 7.75
C ALA A 354 10.85 33.75 7.54
N VAL A 355 10.19 34.37 8.52
CA VAL A 355 8.81 34.86 8.36
C VAL A 355 8.84 36.03 7.38
N VAL A 356 7.93 36.04 6.40
CA VAL A 356 7.81 37.10 5.38
C VAL A 356 6.69 38.06 5.75
#